data_AF-A0A2H9PPC9-F1
#
_entry.id   AF-A0A2H9PPC9-F1
#
_cell.length_a   1.000
_cell.length_b   1.000
_cell.length_c   1.000
_cell.angle_alpha   90.00
_cell.angle_beta   90.00
_cell.angle_gamma   90.00
#
_symmetry.space_group_name_H-M   'P 1'
#
loop_
_entity.id
_entity.type
_entity.pdbx_description
1 polymer ?
#
loop_
_entity_poly.entity_id
_entity_poly.type
_entity_poly.pdbx_seq_one_letter_code
_entity_poly.pdbx_strand_id
1 'polypeptide(L)'
;MSQTEDTKIEQTIISSNNKIFNFFLKNQRTFFICLFLVVLLLPSLYNHSLGKPILMGEESYYHLLKAQSWDINTFYYLPLQLATELFSTSLLILLPLGLAIVSLWLFFKITEKTTISDKVIFFFLLMVSLSPTFIYTFSTLSAYSFYITLVLLGFYFYQKENWQHHLSIIPFLLATFFDLYSSIFMILILACYLYLIKKDFSLQGYVIISSITIIALFNYLVLKIPFILGPFNFQMKIASLISDFGSVSGIKIFTLALALIGLTTTWKKKNFYIFYLFLPLALGAYLLNSQAIFHLSLLTSFFAATGIIKLFQRDWNLISLKKFTFLLLVLGLLFSTITYLDRVKENGPTAGDIESLYWVQQNIPQEGKVLSLPENTFIINYFSGRETLFKQKDSSSLDLTYKALASLYITELFPILEEHNISIIYVNKYMKEILPKEQGLLFLLKNERFKLVHSNEDSEVWVFGKAD
;
A
#
# COMPACT_ATOMS: atom_id res chain seq x y z
N MET A 1 -4.29 -56.87 4.79
CA MET A 1 -4.53 -55.80 5.78
C MET A 1 -3.37 -54.79 5.92
N SER A 2 -2.14 -55.07 5.44
CA SER A 2 -1.03 -54.09 5.51
C SER A 2 -0.97 -53.08 4.36
N GLN A 3 -1.57 -53.35 3.18
CA GLN A 3 -1.57 -52.39 2.06
C GLN A 3 -2.49 -51.17 2.26
N THR A 4 -3.41 -51.22 3.22
CA THR A 4 -4.35 -50.13 3.53
C THR A 4 -3.77 -49.08 4.49
N GLU A 5 -2.67 -49.35 5.18
CA GLU A 5 -2.03 -48.37 6.08
C GLU A 5 -0.98 -47.51 5.35
N ASP A 6 -0.18 -48.08 4.45
CA ASP A 6 0.81 -47.32 3.68
C ASP A 6 0.15 -46.28 2.75
N THR A 7 -1.03 -46.58 2.23
CA THR A 7 -1.80 -45.64 1.39
C THR A 7 -2.40 -44.47 2.18
N LYS A 8 -2.56 -44.56 3.50
CA LYS A 8 -3.01 -43.43 4.35
C LYS A 8 -1.89 -42.46 4.70
N ILE A 9 -0.64 -42.95 4.81
CA ILE A 9 0.51 -42.11 5.18
C ILE A 9 0.88 -41.14 4.04
N GLU A 10 0.70 -41.54 2.77
CA GLU A 10 1.00 -40.69 1.60
C GLU A 10 -0.02 -39.56 1.35
N GLN A 11 -1.18 -39.54 2.03
CA GLN A 11 -2.31 -38.67 1.65
C GLN A 11 -2.22 -37.22 2.16
N THR A 12 -1.21 -36.89 2.97
CA THR A 12 -1.16 -35.60 3.68
C THR A 12 0.07 -34.79 3.27
N ILE A 13 -0.08 -34.01 2.19
CA ILE A 13 0.92 -33.03 1.71
C ILE A 13 1.38 -32.09 2.85
N ILE A 14 0.50 -31.78 3.81
CA ILE A 14 0.78 -30.98 5.01
C ILE A 14 0.54 -31.81 6.28
N SER A 15 1.19 -32.96 6.38
CA SER A 15 1.34 -33.63 7.68
C SER A 15 2.65 -33.26 8.35
N SER A 16 2.68 -33.49 9.66
CA SER A 16 3.90 -33.59 10.44
C SER A 16 4.89 -34.65 9.92
N ASN A 17 4.53 -35.45 8.91
CA ASN A 17 5.41 -36.45 8.33
C ASN A 17 6.12 -35.92 7.06
N ASN A 18 5.65 -34.82 6.46
CA ASN A 18 6.33 -34.21 5.32
C ASN A 18 7.59 -33.45 5.78
N LYS A 19 8.76 -34.08 5.58
CA LYS A 19 10.07 -33.52 5.96
C LYS A 19 10.32 -32.12 5.37
N ILE A 20 9.90 -31.86 4.13
CA ILE A 20 10.11 -30.58 3.46
C ILE A 20 9.25 -29.49 4.10
N PHE A 21 7.97 -29.76 4.30
CA PHE A 21 7.07 -28.77 4.92
C PHE A 21 7.48 -28.47 6.37
N ASN A 22 7.85 -29.49 7.14
CA ASN A 22 8.37 -29.31 8.48
C ASN A 22 9.69 -28.52 8.50
N PHE A 23 10.54 -28.69 7.49
CA PHE A 23 11.75 -27.89 7.35
C PHE A 23 11.40 -26.40 7.19
N PHE A 24 10.41 -26.07 6.35
CA PHE A 24 9.93 -24.69 6.21
C PHE A 24 9.31 -24.15 7.50
N LEU A 25 8.50 -24.93 8.20
CA LEU A 25 7.93 -24.51 9.49
C LEU A 25 9.01 -24.25 10.54
N LYS A 26 9.99 -25.16 10.66
CA LYS A 26 11.10 -25.04 11.63
C LYS A 26 11.97 -23.82 11.33
N ASN A 27 12.17 -23.49 10.06
CA ASN A 27 13.00 -22.38 9.59
C ASN A 27 12.19 -21.17 9.09
N GLN A 28 10.91 -21.04 9.50
CA GLN A 28 10.00 -20.06 8.92
C GLN A 28 10.51 -18.61 9.04
N ARG A 29 11.22 -18.28 10.12
CA ARG A 29 11.78 -16.93 10.32
C ARG A 29 12.78 -16.57 9.25
N THR A 30 13.80 -17.41 9.05
CA THR A 30 14.83 -17.21 8.03
C THR A 30 14.21 -17.21 6.65
N PHE A 31 13.28 -18.14 6.38
CA PHE A 31 12.56 -18.20 5.12
C PHE A 31 11.84 -16.89 4.80
N PHE A 32 11.07 -16.34 5.73
CA PHE A 32 10.34 -15.09 5.50
C PHE A 32 11.25 -13.85 5.43
N ILE A 33 12.37 -13.82 6.18
CA ILE A 33 13.36 -12.75 6.03
C ILE A 33 13.93 -12.77 4.60
N CYS A 34 14.35 -13.93 4.10
CA CYS A 34 14.84 -14.06 2.73
C CYS A 34 13.76 -13.70 1.69
N LEU A 35 12.52 -14.16 1.89
CA LEU A 35 11.41 -13.85 0.99
C LEU A 35 11.11 -12.36 0.96
N PHE A 36 11.05 -11.68 2.11
CA PHE A 36 10.82 -10.24 2.20
C PHE A 36 11.94 -9.47 1.50
N LEU A 37 13.20 -9.83 1.75
CA LEU A 37 14.35 -9.21 1.08
C LEU A 37 14.25 -9.36 -0.44
N VAL A 38 14.00 -10.58 -0.95
CA VAL A 38 13.89 -10.82 -2.40
C VAL A 38 12.73 -10.04 -3.00
N VAL A 39 11.54 -10.14 -2.42
CA VAL A 39 10.32 -9.54 -2.99
C VAL A 39 10.36 -8.01 -2.93
N LEU A 40 10.90 -7.42 -1.86
CA LEU A 40 10.94 -5.96 -1.67
C LEU A 40 12.14 -5.30 -2.35
N LEU A 41 13.30 -5.96 -2.46
CA LEU A 41 14.46 -5.40 -3.15
C LEU A 41 14.34 -5.49 -4.66
N LEU A 42 13.62 -6.49 -5.20
CA LEU A 42 13.57 -6.71 -6.64
C LEU A 42 13.03 -5.50 -7.43
N PRO A 43 11.92 -4.84 -7.03
CA PRO A 43 11.50 -3.60 -7.66
C PRO A 43 12.60 -2.52 -7.64
N SER A 44 13.21 -2.28 -6.49
CA SER A 44 14.20 -1.22 -6.30
C SER A 44 15.48 -1.45 -7.09
N LEU A 45 15.98 -2.70 -7.13
CA LEU A 45 17.13 -3.10 -7.93
C LEU A 45 16.85 -2.95 -9.43
N TYR A 46 15.62 -3.26 -9.85
CA TYR A 46 15.21 -3.07 -11.23
C TYR A 46 15.13 -1.59 -11.61
N ASN A 47 14.54 -0.74 -10.77
CA ASN A 47 14.53 0.70 -11.03
C ASN A 47 15.95 1.27 -11.11
N HIS A 48 16.83 0.83 -10.21
CA HIS A 48 18.23 1.24 -10.22
C HIS A 48 18.93 0.84 -11.53
N SER A 49 18.70 -0.37 -12.05
CA SER A 49 19.33 -0.82 -13.30
C SER A 49 18.83 -0.07 -14.54
N LEU A 50 17.62 0.52 -14.48
CA LEU A 50 17.06 1.37 -15.53
C LEU A 50 17.38 2.86 -15.36
N GLY A 51 18.15 3.26 -14.32
CA GLY A 51 18.38 4.67 -14.02
C GLY A 51 17.12 5.43 -13.54
N LYS A 52 16.06 4.71 -13.15
CA LYS A 52 14.86 5.28 -12.53
C LYS A 52 15.09 5.53 -11.04
N PRO A 53 14.29 6.38 -10.38
CA PRO A 53 14.33 6.53 -8.94
C PRO A 53 14.04 5.22 -8.25
N ILE A 54 14.81 4.98 -7.20
CA ILE A 54 14.67 3.79 -6.38
C ILE A 54 13.35 3.85 -5.59
N LEU A 55 12.90 5.04 -5.20
CA LEU A 55 11.61 5.25 -4.55
C LEU A 55 10.46 5.24 -5.57
N MET A 56 9.46 4.42 -5.28
CA MET A 56 8.29 4.21 -6.13
C MET A 56 7.05 4.87 -5.57
N GLY A 57 6.04 5.01 -6.42
CA GLY A 57 4.70 5.43 -6.03
C GLY A 57 4.57 6.90 -5.66
N GLU A 58 3.41 7.47 -5.98
CA GLU A 58 3.06 8.86 -5.69
C GLU A 58 3.09 9.20 -4.19
N GLU A 59 2.71 8.25 -3.34
CA GLU A 59 2.71 8.39 -1.89
C GLU A 59 4.10 8.76 -1.37
N SER A 60 5.17 8.19 -1.94
CA SER A 60 6.54 8.51 -1.54
C SER A 60 6.86 9.99 -1.78
N TYR A 61 6.52 10.50 -2.96
CA TYR A 61 6.78 11.89 -3.33
C TYR A 61 5.87 12.86 -2.59
N TYR A 62 4.63 12.46 -2.26
CA TYR A 62 3.76 13.22 -1.37
C TYR A 62 4.41 13.43 0.00
N HIS A 63 4.92 12.37 0.61
CA HIS A 63 5.53 12.44 1.93
C HIS A 63 6.84 13.22 1.93
N LEU A 64 7.67 13.05 0.90
CA LEU A 64 8.89 13.84 0.73
C LEU A 64 8.59 15.33 0.55
N LEU A 65 7.58 15.67 -0.26
CA LEU A 65 7.13 17.05 -0.45
C LEU A 65 6.63 17.66 0.88
N LYS A 66 5.86 16.90 1.67
CA LYS A 66 5.38 17.38 2.98
C LYS A 66 6.50 17.56 4.00
N ALA A 67 7.52 16.70 3.95
CA ALA A 67 8.69 16.80 4.80
C ALA A 67 9.56 18.04 4.51
N GLN A 68 9.44 18.67 3.33
CA GLN A 68 10.16 19.91 3.01
C GLN A 68 9.56 21.17 3.67
N SER A 69 8.31 21.10 4.13
CA SER A 69 7.60 22.24 4.71
C SER A 69 7.52 22.15 6.24
N TRP A 70 7.88 23.23 6.94
CA TRP A 70 7.76 23.33 8.40
C TRP A 70 6.51 24.13 8.78
N ASP A 71 5.44 23.41 9.11
CA ASP A 71 4.20 23.94 9.65
C ASP A 71 3.78 23.07 10.85
N ILE A 72 2.96 23.63 11.74
CA ILE A 72 2.33 22.90 12.86
C ILE A 72 1.61 21.66 12.34
N ASN A 73 0.99 21.76 11.16
CA ASN A 73 0.27 20.67 10.51
C ASN A 73 1.17 19.63 9.82
N THR A 74 2.48 19.85 9.76
CA THR A 74 3.46 18.91 9.16
C THR A 74 4.52 18.44 10.17
N PHE A 75 4.41 18.83 11.44
CA PHE A 75 5.39 18.46 12.47
C PHE A 75 5.64 16.94 12.59
N TYR A 76 4.62 16.12 12.33
CA TYR A 76 4.77 14.65 12.35
C TYR A 76 5.64 14.10 11.20
N TYR A 77 6.02 14.92 10.21
CA TYR A 77 7.01 14.58 9.18
C TYR A 77 8.46 14.84 9.60
N LEU A 78 8.71 15.43 10.77
CA LEU A 78 10.06 15.74 11.24
C LEU A 78 11.04 14.56 11.16
N PRO A 79 10.67 13.30 11.53
CA PRO A 79 11.58 12.17 11.39
C PRO A 79 11.99 11.89 9.93
N LEU A 80 11.05 12.06 8.99
CA LEU A 80 11.33 11.88 7.56
C LEU A 80 12.21 13.02 7.03
N GLN A 81 11.96 14.26 7.47
CA GLN A 81 12.79 15.41 7.13
C GLN A 81 14.25 15.18 7.57
N LEU A 82 14.45 14.82 8.84
CA LEU A 82 15.79 14.50 9.36
C LEU A 82 16.43 13.34 8.57
N ALA A 83 15.65 12.33 8.18
CA ALA A 83 16.15 11.26 7.33
C ALA A 83 16.57 11.76 5.93
N THR A 84 15.81 12.68 5.32
CA THR A 84 16.16 13.28 4.02
C THR A 84 17.38 14.21 4.08
N GLU A 85 17.66 14.80 5.25
CA GLU A 85 18.87 15.60 5.48
C GLU A 85 20.10 14.72 5.71
N LEU A 86 19.94 13.57 6.37
CA LEU A 86 21.03 12.65 6.69
C LEU A 86 21.36 11.66 5.56
N PHE A 87 20.38 11.31 4.73
CA PHE A 87 20.49 10.28 3.70
C PHE A 87 20.07 10.81 2.33
N SER A 88 20.80 10.40 1.29
CA SER A 88 20.35 10.62 -0.09
C SER A 88 18.99 9.94 -0.34
N THR A 89 18.19 10.50 -1.25
CA THR A 89 16.87 9.95 -1.63
C THR A 89 16.94 8.48 -2.03
N SER A 90 18.05 8.06 -2.65
CA SER A 90 18.33 6.67 -3.00
C SER A 90 18.46 5.74 -1.79
N LEU A 91 19.05 6.20 -0.70
CA LEU A 91 19.21 5.43 0.54
C LEU A 91 17.93 5.35 1.36
N LEU A 92 16.95 6.24 1.13
CA LEU A 92 15.67 6.20 1.84
C LEU A 92 14.88 4.92 1.59
N ILE A 93 15.18 4.14 0.55
CA ILE A 93 14.58 2.81 0.34
C ILE A 93 14.91 1.82 1.47
N LEU A 94 16.02 2.03 2.18
CA LEU A 94 16.40 1.19 3.32
C LEU A 94 15.41 1.35 4.48
N LEU A 95 14.69 2.47 4.53
CA LEU A 95 13.72 2.76 5.58
C LEU A 95 12.51 1.81 5.51
N PRO A 96 11.71 1.74 4.43
CA PRO A 96 10.59 0.81 4.35
C PRO A 96 11.05 -0.66 4.39
N LEU A 97 12.22 -0.98 3.82
CA LEU A 97 12.81 -2.33 3.96
C LEU A 97 13.11 -2.69 5.42
N GLY A 98 13.73 -1.77 6.16
CA GLY A 98 13.99 -1.91 7.58
C GLY A 98 12.70 -2.07 8.39
N LEU A 99 11.68 -1.26 8.10
CA LEU A 99 10.36 -1.38 8.73
C LEU A 99 9.70 -2.73 8.44
N ALA A 100 9.85 -3.28 7.24
CA ALA A 100 9.34 -4.61 6.89
C ALA A 100 10.00 -5.72 7.73
N ILE A 101 11.33 -5.68 7.85
CA ILE A 101 12.11 -6.66 8.63
C ILE A 101 11.78 -6.54 10.13
N VAL A 102 11.73 -5.32 10.65
CA VAL A 102 11.37 -5.05 12.06
C VAL A 102 9.93 -5.50 12.32
N SER A 103 8.99 -5.19 11.42
CA SER A 103 7.60 -5.68 11.52
C SER A 103 7.53 -7.20 11.54
N LEU A 104 8.26 -7.89 10.66
CA LEU A 104 8.30 -9.35 10.64
C LEU A 104 8.86 -9.92 11.95
N TRP A 105 9.96 -9.35 12.45
CA TRP A 105 10.57 -9.77 13.71
C TRP A 105 9.62 -9.56 14.89
N LEU A 106 8.99 -8.39 15.00
CA LEU A 106 7.99 -8.08 16.02
C LEU A 106 6.79 -9.02 15.94
N PHE A 107 6.28 -9.29 14.74
CA PHE A 107 5.19 -10.23 14.53
C PHE A 107 5.53 -11.62 15.07
N PHE A 108 6.72 -12.16 14.75
CA PHE A 108 7.14 -13.44 15.34
C PHE A 108 7.21 -13.38 16.86
N LYS A 109 7.74 -12.31 17.45
CA LYS A 109 7.80 -12.14 18.91
C LYS A 109 6.44 -12.07 19.58
N ILE A 110 5.46 -11.43 18.94
CA ILE A 110 4.07 -11.39 19.40
C ILE A 110 3.47 -12.80 19.34
N THR A 111 3.68 -13.51 18.23
CA THR A 111 3.08 -14.83 18.03
C THR A 111 3.67 -15.92 18.92
N GLU A 112 4.96 -15.83 19.32
CA GLU A 112 5.62 -16.74 20.28
C GLU A 112 4.82 -16.88 21.59
N LYS A 113 4.09 -15.83 22.00
CA LYS A 113 3.28 -15.80 23.24
C LYS A 113 1.81 -16.15 23.04
N THR A 114 1.40 -16.44 21.81
CA THR A 114 0.01 -16.76 21.48
C THR A 114 -0.15 -18.25 21.19
N THR A 115 -1.37 -18.77 21.30
CA THR A 115 -1.69 -20.18 21.01
C THR A 115 -1.96 -20.45 19.52
N ILE A 116 -1.52 -19.55 18.63
CA ILE A 116 -1.73 -19.66 17.19
C ILE A 116 -0.80 -20.74 16.64
N SER A 117 -1.34 -21.72 15.92
CA SER A 117 -0.52 -22.79 15.33
C SER A 117 0.45 -22.24 14.27
N ASP A 118 1.67 -22.78 14.23
CA ASP A 118 2.71 -22.40 13.25
C ASP A 118 2.23 -22.48 11.80
N LYS A 119 1.34 -23.43 11.48
CA LYS A 119 0.75 -23.56 10.13
C LYS A 119 -0.03 -22.30 9.72
N VAL A 120 -0.82 -21.73 10.64
CA VAL A 120 -1.60 -20.51 10.40
C VAL A 120 -0.66 -19.32 10.22
N ILE A 121 0.35 -19.20 11.08
CA ILE A 121 1.38 -18.15 11.00
C ILE A 121 2.09 -18.21 9.65
N PHE A 122 2.56 -19.40 9.26
CA PHE A 122 3.24 -19.62 8.00
C PHE A 122 2.38 -19.23 6.79
N PHE A 123 1.15 -19.75 6.70
CA PHE A 123 0.29 -19.43 5.56
C PHE A 123 -0.17 -17.96 5.56
N PHE A 124 -0.40 -17.36 6.73
CA PHE A 124 -0.73 -15.95 6.81
C PHE A 124 0.42 -15.08 6.27
N LEU A 125 1.64 -15.30 6.75
CA LEU A 125 2.82 -14.57 6.28
C LEU A 125 3.10 -14.81 4.80
N LEU A 126 2.85 -16.02 4.28
CA LEU A 126 2.96 -16.31 2.85
C LEU A 126 1.94 -15.50 2.02
N MET A 127 0.69 -15.43 2.47
CA MET A 127 -0.34 -14.64 1.77
C MET A 127 -0.04 -13.14 1.81
N VAL A 128 0.40 -12.63 2.96
CA VAL A 128 0.76 -11.22 3.14
C VAL A 128 1.99 -10.88 2.30
N SER A 129 3.11 -11.60 2.43
CA SER A 129 4.36 -11.30 1.73
C SER A 129 4.24 -11.32 0.21
N LEU A 130 3.41 -12.21 -0.33
CA LEU A 130 3.17 -12.29 -1.76
C LEU A 130 2.10 -11.29 -2.23
N SER A 131 1.36 -10.62 -1.34
CA SER A 131 0.28 -9.72 -1.73
C SER A 131 0.81 -8.41 -2.36
N PRO A 132 0.22 -7.92 -3.46
CA PRO A 132 0.59 -6.64 -4.06
C PRO A 132 0.53 -5.48 -3.07
N THR A 133 -0.47 -5.49 -2.18
CA THR A 133 -0.63 -4.47 -1.16
C THR A 133 0.54 -4.43 -0.18
N PHE A 134 1.04 -5.58 0.28
CA PHE A 134 2.22 -5.64 1.14
C PHE A 134 3.47 -5.14 0.40
N ILE A 135 3.66 -5.58 -0.84
CA ILE A 135 4.80 -5.19 -1.66
C ILE A 135 4.79 -3.67 -1.85
N TYR A 136 3.66 -3.09 -2.26
CA TYR A 136 3.49 -1.64 -2.41
C TYR A 136 3.80 -0.89 -1.11
N THR A 137 3.20 -1.30 0.02
CA THR A 137 3.36 -0.59 1.30
C THR A 137 4.82 -0.59 1.79
N PHE A 138 5.58 -1.66 1.54
CA PHE A 138 6.97 -1.77 1.99
C PHE A 138 8.03 -1.55 0.89
N SER A 139 7.63 -1.22 -0.34
CA SER A 139 8.54 -0.73 -1.40
C SER A 139 8.44 0.79 -1.63
N THR A 140 7.43 1.43 -1.05
CA THR A 140 7.23 2.89 -1.06
C THR A 140 7.45 3.47 0.33
N LEU A 141 7.61 4.80 0.45
CA LEU A 141 7.63 5.49 1.75
C LEU A 141 6.21 5.61 2.32
N SER A 142 5.49 4.50 2.48
CA SER A 142 4.09 4.53 2.88
C SER A 142 3.89 4.82 4.36
N ALA A 143 2.91 5.67 4.69
CA ALA A 143 2.41 5.88 6.04
C ALA A 143 2.03 4.57 6.74
N TYR A 144 1.45 3.62 5.99
CA TYR A 144 1.00 2.34 6.55
C TYR A 144 2.16 1.46 7.01
N SER A 145 3.35 1.55 6.39
CA SER A 145 4.53 0.78 6.80
C SER A 145 4.99 1.15 8.23
N PHE A 146 5.00 2.45 8.54
CA PHE A 146 5.31 2.96 9.87
C PHE A 146 4.20 2.62 10.85
N TYR A 147 2.94 2.85 10.47
CA TYR A 147 1.79 2.51 11.30
C TYR A 147 1.82 1.04 11.74
N ILE A 148 2.01 0.09 10.83
CA ILE A 148 2.09 -1.35 11.17
C ILE A 148 3.23 -1.61 12.14
N THR A 149 4.41 -1.05 11.85
CA THR A 149 5.60 -1.25 12.69
C THR A 149 5.35 -0.75 14.11
N LEU A 150 4.74 0.44 14.26
CA LEU A 150 4.38 1.03 15.55
C LEU A 150 3.30 0.22 16.27
N VAL A 151 2.25 -0.22 15.57
CA VAL A 151 1.21 -1.08 16.15
C VAL A 151 1.80 -2.38 16.68
N LEU A 152 2.65 -3.05 15.89
CA LEU A 152 3.34 -4.28 16.32
C LEU A 152 4.30 -4.00 17.48
N LEU A 153 5.01 -2.87 17.47
CA LEU A 153 5.90 -2.50 18.58
C LEU A 153 5.10 -2.25 19.87
N GLY A 154 3.93 -1.61 19.76
CA GLY A 154 2.98 -1.44 20.85
C GLY A 154 2.50 -2.77 21.41
N PHE A 155 2.07 -3.71 20.57
CA PHE A 155 1.69 -5.06 21.01
C PHE A 155 2.85 -5.84 21.64
N TYR A 156 4.05 -5.73 21.09
CA TYR A 156 5.24 -6.38 21.63
C TYR A 156 5.57 -5.91 23.05
N PHE A 157 5.58 -4.58 23.28
CA PHE A 157 5.77 -4.04 24.63
C PHE A 157 4.58 -4.38 25.54
N TYR A 158 3.36 -4.34 25.01
CA TYR A 158 2.15 -4.65 25.78
C TYR A 158 2.15 -6.09 26.34
N GLN A 159 2.81 -7.01 25.65
CA GLN A 159 2.95 -8.41 26.06
C GLN A 159 4.02 -8.65 27.14
N LYS A 160 4.81 -7.66 27.54
CA LYS A 160 5.79 -7.79 28.63
C LYS A 160 5.07 -7.71 29.98
N GLU A 161 5.59 -8.41 30.99
CA GLU A 161 5.01 -8.42 32.34
C GLU A 161 5.62 -7.34 33.25
N ASN A 162 6.76 -6.78 32.84
CA ASN A 162 7.50 -5.77 33.60
C ASN A 162 7.05 -4.35 33.24
N TRP A 163 7.70 -3.33 33.83
CA TRP A 163 7.48 -1.91 33.55
C TRP A 163 7.49 -1.54 32.05
N GLN A 164 8.17 -2.33 31.21
CA GLN A 164 8.18 -2.22 29.74
C GLN A 164 6.79 -2.26 29.12
N HIS A 165 5.82 -2.89 29.79
CA HIS A 165 4.41 -2.86 29.42
C HIS A 165 3.87 -1.43 29.28
N HIS A 166 4.27 -0.50 30.15
CA HIS A 166 3.85 0.91 30.07
C HIS A 166 4.42 1.63 28.85
N LEU A 167 5.56 1.18 28.33
CA LEU A 167 6.15 1.72 27.12
C LEU A 167 5.28 1.47 25.87
N SER A 168 4.29 0.57 25.93
CA SER A 168 3.37 0.34 24.80
C SER A 168 2.53 1.56 24.44
N ILE A 169 2.32 2.50 25.39
CA ILE A 169 1.54 3.72 25.15
C ILE A 169 2.19 4.56 24.04
N ILE A 170 3.51 4.73 24.09
CA ILE A 170 4.25 5.61 23.16
C ILE A 170 4.01 5.22 21.69
N PRO A 171 4.32 3.98 21.24
CA PRO A 171 4.13 3.61 19.84
C PRO A 171 2.65 3.60 19.43
N PHE A 172 1.71 3.26 20.32
CA PHE A 172 0.28 3.36 20.01
C PHE A 172 -0.18 4.81 19.83
N LEU A 173 0.30 5.74 20.65
CA LEU A 173 0.00 7.17 20.48
C LEU A 173 0.61 7.70 19.18
N LEU A 174 1.86 7.35 18.87
CA LEU A 174 2.50 7.75 17.61
C LEU A 174 1.75 7.21 16.38
N ALA A 175 1.20 5.99 16.46
CA ALA A 175 0.40 5.41 15.38
C ALA A 175 -0.88 6.21 15.07
N THR A 176 -1.36 7.07 15.98
CA THR A 176 -2.57 7.88 15.74
C THR A 176 -2.35 9.11 14.86
N PHE A 177 -1.10 9.43 14.50
CA PHE A 177 -0.77 10.62 13.69
C PHE A 177 -0.90 10.39 12.18
N PHE A 178 -1.16 9.15 11.73
CA PHE A 178 -1.29 8.85 10.30
C PHE A 178 -2.68 9.17 9.76
N ASP A 179 -3.72 8.51 10.28
CA ASP A 179 -5.12 8.81 9.96
C ASP A 179 -6.09 8.31 11.06
N LEU A 180 -7.29 8.87 11.08
CA LEU A 180 -8.31 8.54 12.10
C LEU A 180 -8.82 7.10 11.93
N TYR A 181 -8.98 6.63 10.69
CA TYR A 181 -9.47 5.28 10.40
C TYR A 181 -8.55 4.19 10.96
N SER A 182 -7.24 4.31 10.75
CA SER A 182 -6.21 3.40 11.26
C SER A 182 -6.18 3.44 12.79
N SER A 183 -6.37 4.62 13.39
CA SER A 183 -6.51 4.75 14.84
C SER A 183 -7.71 3.96 15.39
N ILE A 184 -8.88 4.07 14.74
CA ILE A 184 -10.07 3.29 15.10
C ILE A 184 -9.81 1.79 14.93
N PHE A 185 -9.18 1.40 13.82
CA PHE A 185 -8.86 0.00 13.55
C PHE A 185 -7.90 -0.57 14.60
N MET A 186 -6.87 0.18 15.00
CA MET A 186 -5.95 -0.18 16.08
C MET A 186 -6.67 -0.33 17.43
N ILE A 187 -7.54 0.62 17.80
CA ILE A 187 -8.34 0.55 19.04
C ILE A 187 -9.16 -0.73 19.06
N LEU A 188 -9.83 -1.04 17.94
CA LEU A 188 -10.61 -2.25 17.82
C LEU A 188 -9.74 -3.49 17.96
N ILE A 189 -8.59 -3.60 17.27
CA ILE A 189 -7.67 -4.74 17.43
C ILE A 189 -7.21 -4.88 18.88
N LEU A 190 -6.86 -3.76 19.53
CA LEU A 190 -6.43 -3.77 20.93
C LEU A 190 -7.57 -4.25 21.85
N ALA A 191 -8.78 -3.75 21.68
CA ALA A 191 -9.96 -4.21 22.44
C ALA A 191 -10.22 -5.70 22.22
N CYS A 192 -10.07 -6.19 20.98
CA CYS A 192 -10.18 -7.61 20.65
C CYS A 192 -9.11 -8.45 21.36
N TYR A 193 -7.87 -7.97 21.35
CA TYR A 193 -6.74 -8.62 22.01
C TYR A 193 -6.97 -8.75 23.52
N LEU A 194 -7.42 -7.68 24.17
CA LEU A 194 -7.75 -7.68 25.61
C LEU A 194 -8.87 -8.68 25.92
N TYR A 195 -9.95 -8.62 25.14
CA TYR A 195 -11.13 -9.48 25.35
C TYR A 195 -10.83 -10.97 25.11
N LEU A 196 -10.19 -11.31 23.98
CA LEU A 196 -10.02 -12.70 23.57
C LEU A 196 -8.81 -13.40 24.22
N ILE A 197 -7.69 -12.68 24.41
CA ILE A 197 -6.43 -13.30 24.83
C ILE A 197 -6.21 -13.12 26.33
N LYS A 198 -6.36 -11.89 26.85
CA LYS A 198 -6.15 -11.65 28.29
C LYS A 198 -7.35 -12.04 29.13
N LYS A 199 -8.56 -12.05 28.57
CA LYS A 199 -9.85 -12.32 29.26
C LYS A 199 -10.13 -11.41 30.46
N ASP A 200 -9.36 -10.35 30.62
CA ASP A 200 -9.53 -9.33 31.65
C ASP A 200 -9.08 -7.97 31.09
N PHE A 201 -9.93 -6.96 31.26
CA PHE A 201 -9.58 -5.59 30.96
C PHE A 201 -8.88 -4.99 32.18
N SER A 202 -7.57 -5.23 32.26
CA SER A 202 -6.73 -4.53 33.23
C SER A 202 -6.97 -3.01 33.14
N LEU A 203 -6.89 -2.30 34.28
CA LEU A 203 -7.03 -0.83 34.33
C LEU A 203 -6.16 -0.14 33.26
N GLN A 204 -4.97 -0.68 33.01
CA GLN A 204 -4.06 -0.17 31.99
C GLN A 204 -4.58 -0.32 30.56
N GLY A 205 -5.26 -1.43 30.23
CA GLY A 205 -5.91 -1.59 28.93
C GLY A 205 -6.90 -0.47 28.65
N TYR A 206 -7.70 -0.10 29.65
CA TYR A 206 -8.60 1.06 29.57
C TYR A 206 -7.82 2.39 29.43
N VAL A 207 -6.76 2.59 30.20
CA VAL A 207 -5.92 3.80 30.09
C VAL A 207 -5.33 3.95 28.69
N ILE A 208 -4.81 2.86 28.11
CA ILE A 208 -4.26 2.87 26.75
C ILE A 208 -5.34 3.23 25.73
N ILE A 209 -6.49 2.52 25.74
CA ILE A 209 -7.58 2.77 24.78
C ILE A 209 -8.11 4.21 24.91
N SER A 210 -8.30 4.70 26.13
CA SER A 210 -8.76 6.07 26.38
C SER A 210 -7.74 7.10 25.89
N SER A 211 -6.44 6.87 26.13
CA SER A 211 -5.38 7.76 25.67
C SER A 211 -5.31 7.82 24.15
N ILE A 212 -5.37 6.67 23.48
CA ILE A 212 -5.41 6.60 22.01
C ILE A 212 -6.64 7.33 21.48
N THR A 213 -7.81 7.13 22.10
CA THR A 213 -9.06 7.77 21.66
C THR A 213 -8.98 9.29 21.79
N ILE A 214 -8.48 9.80 22.91
CA ILE A 214 -8.32 11.25 23.14
C ILE A 214 -7.35 11.85 22.11
N ILE A 215 -6.19 11.23 21.89
CA ILE A 215 -5.20 11.74 20.94
C ILE A 215 -5.70 11.62 19.50
N ALA A 216 -6.39 10.55 19.12
CA ALA A 216 -6.99 10.42 17.78
C ALA A 216 -8.04 11.51 17.52
N LEU A 217 -8.88 11.82 18.53
CA LEU A 217 -9.84 12.94 18.44
C LEU A 217 -9.14 14.30 18.36
N PHE A 218 -8.08 14.50 19.13
CA PHE A 218 -7.26 15.71 19.06
C PHE A 218 -6.63 15.89 17.68
N ASN A 219 -6.03 14.83 17.13
CA ASN A 219 -5.44 14.81 15.80
C ASN A 219 -6.45 15.13 14.70
N TYR A 220 -7.67 14.61 14.81
CA TYR A 220 -8.74 14.88 13.86
C TYR A 220 -9.30 16.30 13.97
N LEU A 221 -9.63 16.75 15.19
CA LEU A 221 -10.30 18.04 15.42
C LEU A 221 -9.36 19.24 15.36
N VAL A 222 -8.14 19.11 15.93
CA VAL A 222 -7.18 20.20 16.08
C VAL A 222 -6.17 20.21 14.94
N LEU A 223 -5.51 19.08 14.67
CA LEU A 223 -4.49 18.98 13.61
C LEU A 223 -5.09 18.75 12.20
N LYS A 224 -6.41 18.57 12.11
CA LYS A 224 -7.13 18.32 10.85
C LYS A 224 -6.54 17.17 10.04
N ILE A 225 -6.01 16.14 10.73
CA ILE A 225 -5.56 14.90 10.10
C ILE A 225 -6.77 14.27 9.39
N PRO A 226 -6.61 13.84 8.12
CA PRO A 226 -7.74 13.30 7.36
C PRO A 226 -8.28 12.00 7.98
N PHE A 227 -9.52 11.66 7.61
CA PHE A 227 -10.11 10.40 8.05
C PHE A 227 -9.33 9.17 7.56
N ILE A 228 -8.95 9.18 6.27
CA ILE A 228 -8.04 8.21 5.64
C ILE A 228 -7.03 9.03 4.83
N LEU A 229 -5.75 8.73 4.96
CA LEU A 229 -4.72 9.38 4.15
C LEU A 229 -4.82 8.93 2.68
N GLY A 230 -4.77 9.86 1.72
CA GLY A 230 -4.97 9.59 0.29
C GLY A 230 -6.30 10.14 -0.27
N PRO A 231 -6.78 9.67 -1.43
CA PRO A 231 -6.22 8.60 -2.27
C PRO A 231 -4.99 9.05 -3.05
N PHE A 232 -4.02 8.16 -3.21
CA PHE A 232 -2.83 8.33 -4.06
C PHE A 232 -2.93 7.55 -5.38
N ASN A 233 -4.11 7.01 -5.70
CA ASN A 233 -4.37 6.27 -6.93
C ASN A 233 -5.84 6.54 -7.31
N PHE A 234 -6.08 7.15 -8.47
CA PHE A 234 -7.43 7.50 -8.96
C PHE A 234 -7.95 6.45 -9.95
N GLN A 235 -7.98 5.19 -9.54
CA GLN A 235 -8.51 4.09 -10.35
C GLN A 235 -9.98 3.75 -9.98
N MET A 236 -10.69 3.11 -10.91
CA MET A 236 -12.04 2.58 -10.66
C MET A 236 -12.03 1.64 -9.44
N LYS A 237 -12.80 1.99 -8.40
CA LYS A 237 -12.81 1.31 -7.09
C LYS A 237 -13.00 -0.21 -7.13
N ILE A 238 -13.75 -0.73 -8.10
CA ILE A 238 -13.98 -2.18 -8.22
C ILE A 238 -12.79 -2.85 -8.90
N ALA A 239 -12.28 -2.25 -9.99
CA ALA A 239 -11.09 -2.75 -10.67
C ALA A 239 -9.87 -2.72 -9.76
N SER A 240 -9.77 -1.73 -8.86
CA SER A 240 -8.66 -1.61 -7.92
C SER A 240 -8.70 -2.63 -6.77
N LEU A 241 -9.84 -3.29 -6.53
CA LEU A 241 -9.96 -4.28 -5.45
C LEU A 241 -9.16 -5.54 -5.79
N ILE A 242 -9.17 -5.92 -7.06
CA ILE A 242 -8.51 -7.13 -7.57
C ILE A 242 -7.25 -6.73 -8.32
N SER A 243 -6.10 -7.03 -7.71
CA SER A 243 -4.79 -6.70 -8.27
C SER A 243 -4.53 -7.33 -9.64
N ASP A 244 -5.12 -8.49 -9.93
CA ASP A 244 -4.95 -9.19 -11.21
C ASP A 244 -5.62 -8.48 -12.40
N PHE A 245 -6.46 -7.46 -12.16
CA PHE A 245 -7.11 -6.64 -13.19
C PHE A 245 -6.37 -5.34 -13.53
N GLY A 246 -5.07 -5.23 -13.24
CA GLY A 246 -4.30 -4.04 -13.58
C GLY A 246 -4.06 -3.07 -12.40
N SER A 247 -4.67 -3.29 -11.23
CA SER A 247 -4.50 -2.37 -10.09
C SER A 247 -3.07 -2.28 -9.55
N VAL A 248 -2.68 -1.08 -9.11
CA VAL A 248 -1.39 -0.76 -8.43
C VAL A 248 -1.32 -1.40 -7.03
N SER A 249 -2.46 -1.63 -6.39
CA SER A 249 -2.56 -2.28 -5.09
C SER A 249 -3.90 -3.01 -5.02
N GLY A 250 -3.94 -4.23 -4.51
CA GLY A 250 -5.18 -5.00 -4.48
C GLY A 250 -5.03 -6.40 -3.92
N ILE A 251 -6.16 -7.07 -3.75
CA ILE A 251 -6.23 -8.47 -3.32
C ILE A 251 -6.10 -9.35 -4.57
N LYS A 252 -5.41 -10.48 -4.46
CA LYS A 252 -5.33 -11.46 -5.56
C LYS A 252 -6.61 -12.26 -5.67
N ILE A 253 -6.99 -12.67 -6.88
CA ILE A 253 -8.19 -13.48 -7.08
C ILE A 253 -8.13 -14.81 -6.31
N PHE A 254 -6.95 -15.45 -6.27
CA PHE A 254 -6.73 -16.69 -5.53
C PHE A 254 -6.76 -16.48 -4.01
N THR A 255 -6.23 -15.36 -3.51
CA THR A 255 -6.34 -15.01 -2.09
C THR A 255 -7.79 -14.77 -1.70
N LEU A 256 -8.57 -14.09 -2.55
CA LEU A 256 -10.00 -13.87 -2.33
C LEU A 256 -10.78 -15.18 -2.32
N ALA A 257 -10.55 -16.07 -3.30
CA ALA A 257 -11.19 -17.38 -3.35
C ALA A 257 -10.88 -18.22 -2.08
N LEU A 258 -9.62 -18.22 -1.64
CA LEU A 258 -9.22 -18.89 -0.39
C LEU A 258 -9.84 -18.22 0.84
N ALA A 259 -9.95 -16.89 0.86
CA ALA A 259 -10.59 -16.15 1.94
C ALA A 259 -12.07 -16.50 2.07
N LEU A 260 -12.80 -16.69 0.96
CA LEU A 260 -14.20 -17.15 0.99
C LEU A 260 -14.34 -18.56 1.60
N ILE A 261 -13.42 -19.47 1.26
CA ILE A 261 -13.34 -20.79 1.92
C ILE A 261 -13.04 -20.61 3.41
N GLY A 262 -12.09 -19.73 3.76
CA GLY A 262 -11.78 -19.38 5.14
C GLY A 262 -13.01 -18.93 5.92
N LEU A 263 -13.70 -17.89 5.42
CA LEU A 263 -14.91 -17.31 6.00
C LEU A 263 -15.99 -18.38 6.26
N THR A 264 -16.31 -19.20 5.25
CA THR A 264 -17.32 -20.26 5.40
C THR A 264 -16.94 -21.29 6.44
N THR A 265 -15.64 -21.62 6.56
CA THR A 265 -15.15 -22.62 7.52
C THR A 265 -15.05 -22.09 8.95
N THR A 266 -14.85 -20.78 9.11
CA THR A 266 -14.78 -20.14 10.43
C THR A 266 -16.13 -19.61 10.91
N TRP A 267 -17.17 -19.55 10.06
CA TRP A 267 -18.44 -18.86 10.37
C TRP A 267 -19.13 -19.39 11.63
N LYS A 268 -18.99 -20.68 11.94
CA LYS A 268 -19.60 -21.30 13.12
C LYS A 268 -18.75 -21.21 14.39
N LYS A 269 -17.55 -20.63 14.32
CA LYS A 269 -16.60 -20.58 15.45
C LYS A 269 -16.72 -19.23 16.16
N LYS A 270 -17.21 -19.23 17.41
CA LYS A 270 -17.43 -18.02 18.23
C LYS A 270 -16.20 -17.11 18.34
N ASN A 271 -15.00 -17.68 18.46
CA ASN A 271 -13.74 -16.92 18.56
C ASN A 271 -13.45 -16.08 17.30
N PHE A 272 -14.10 -16.37 16.18
CA PHE A 272 -13.90 -15.65 14.92
C PHE A 272 -14.92 -14.54 14.68
N TYR A 273 -15.94 -14.40 15.54
CA TYR A 273 -17.02 -13.42 15.33
C TYR A 273 -16.51 -11.99 15.22
N ILE A 274 -15.46 -11.68 15.98
CA ILE A 274 -14.87 -10.35 15.97
C ILE A 274 -14.18 -10.03 14.63
N PHE A 275 -13.61 -11.02 13.94
CA PHE A 275 -13.03 -10.83 12.62
C PHE A 275 -14.09 -10.52 11.54
N TYR A 276 -15.33 -11.01 11.72
CA TYR A 276 -16.44 -10.63 10.85
C TYR A 276 -16.90 -9.20 11.07
N LEU A 277 -16.66 -8.60 12.24
CA LEU A 277 -16.93 -7.18 12.48
C LEU A 277 -15.92 -6.29 11.73
N PHE A 278 -14.66 -6.70 11.67
CA PHE A 278 -13.61 -5.96 10.96
C PHE A 278 -13.80 -5.95 9.44
N LEU A 279 -14.36 -7.00 8.86
CA LEU A 279 -14.51 -7.13 7.41
C LEU A 279 -15.39 -6.02 6.78
N PRO A 280 -16.65 -5.77 7.22
CA PRO A 280 -17.47 -4.69 6.68
C PRO A 280 -16.88 -3.32 7.00
N LEU A 281 -16.20 -3.15 8.13
CA LEU A 281 -15.50 -1.90 8.46
C LEU A 281 -14.36 -1.62 7.47
N ALA A 282 -13.53 -2.62 7.17
CA ALA A 282 -12.45 -2.49 6.20
C ALA A 282 -12.96 -2.33 4.77
N LEU A 283 -14.03 -3.03 4.39
CA LEU A 283 -14.66 -2.89 3.09
C LEU A 283 -15.30 -1.50 2.92
N GLY A 284 -16.01 -1.00 3.93
CA GLY A 284 -16.60 0.34 3.93
C GLY A 284 -15.53 1.43 3.80
N ALA A 285 -14.44 1.32 4.57
CA ALA A 285 -13.31 2.24 4.46
C ALA A 285 -12.65 2.20 3.07
N TYR A 286 -12.51 1.00 2.48
CA TYR A 286 -11.99 0.83 1.13
C TYR A 286 -12.87 1.52 0.07
N LEU A 287 -14.19 1.41 0.20
CA LEU A 287 -15.13 2.08 -0.70
C LEU A 287 -15.05 3.61 -0.59
N LEU A 288 -14.65 4.14 0.57
CA LEU A 288 -14.40 5.57 0.75
C LEU A 288 -13.05 5.98 0.16
N ASN A 289 -11.98 5.23 0.44
CA ASN A 289 -10.63 5.50 -0.03
C ASN A 289 -9.87 4.19 -0.28
N SER A 290 -9.31 4.05 -1.49
CA SER A 290 -8.58 2.86 -1.95
C SER A 290 -7.39 2.50 -1.06
N GLN A 291 -6.81 3.45 -0.33
CA GLN A 291 -5.69 3.21 0.59
C GLN A 291 -6.05 2.29 1.78
N ALA A 292 -7.34 2.20 2.13
CA ALA A 292 -7.78 1.24 3.14
C ALA A 292 -7.66 -0.23 2.69
N ILE A 293 -7.29 -0.48 1.43
CA ILE A 293 -7.02 -1.83 0.88
C ILE A 293 -5.98 -2.58 1.71
N PHE A 294 -5.05 -1.87 2.36
CA PHE A 294 -4.07 -2.49 3.26
C PHE A 294 -4.75 -3.30 4.38
N HIS A 295 -5.66 -2.69 5.11
CA HIS A 295 -6.40 -3.32 6.21
C HIS A 295 -7.26 -4.50 5.72
N LEU A 296 -7.93 -4.32 4.58
CA LEU A 296 -8.73 -5.37 3.95
C LEU A 296 -7.84 -6.54 3.48
N SER A 297 -6.64 -6.27 2.96
CA SER A 297 -5.68 -7.27 2.51
C SER A 297 -5.17 -8.14 3.67
N LEU A 298 -4.94 -7.55 4.85
CA LEU A 298 -4.55 -8.31 6.05
C LEU A 298 -5.66 -9.26 6.51
N LEU A 299 -6.91 -8.77 6.58
CA LEU A 299 -8.06 -9.58 6.98
C LEU A 299 -8.31 -10.72 5.98
N THR A 300 -8.28 -10.42 4.69
CA THR A 300 -8.45 -11.44 3.64
C THR A 300 -7.30 -12.44 3.64
N SER A 301 -6.05 -12.01 3.89
CA SER A 301 -4.91 -12.93 4.05
C SER A 301 -5.06 -13.86 5.25
N PHE A 302 -5.61 -13.38 6.36
CA PHE A 302 -5.93 -14.21 7.52
C PHE A 302 -6.98 -15.29 7.19
N PHE A 303 -8.08 -14.92 6.55
CA PHE A 303 -9.08 -15.90 6.10
C PHE A 303 -8.54 -16.82 5.00
N ALA A 304 -7.68 -16.33 4.10
CA ALA A 304 -7.05 -17.17 3.09
C ALA A 304 -6.15 -18.24 3.73
N ALA A 305 -5.42 -17.89 4.79
CA ALA A 305 -4.60 -18.82 5.56
C ALA A 305 -5.45 -19.93 6.23
N THR A 306 -6.62 -19.60 6.77
CA THR A 306 -7.53 -20.63 7.32
C THR A 306 -8.16 -21.48 6.21
N GLY A 307 -8.54 -20.85 5.10
CA GLY A 307 -9.12 -21.53 3.94
C GLY A 307 -8.16 -22.55 3.32
N ILE A 308 -6.90 -22.17 3.09
CA ILE A 308 -5.89 -23.07 2.53
C ILE A 308 -5.61 -24.24 3.47
N ILE A 309 -5.45 -24.00 4.78
CA ILE A 309 -5.26 -25.08 5.77
C ILE A 309 -6.43 -26.06 5.74
N LYS A 310 -7.67 -25.55 5.69
CA LYS A 310 -8.85 -26.41 5.67
C LYS A 310 -8.93 -27.23 4.38
N LEU A 311 -8.55 -26.65 3.24
CA LEU A 311 -8.47 -27.36 1.96
C LEU A 311 -7.45 -28.51 2.02
N PHE A 312 -6.31 -28.30 2.68
CA PHE A 312 -5.27 -29.31 2.88
C PHE A 312 -5.70 -30.46 3.80
N GLN A 313 -6.43 -30.14 4.87
CA GLN A 313 -6.92 -31.10 5.85
C GLN A 313 -8.14 -31.90 5.37
N ARG A 314 -8.82 -31.47 4.31
CA ARG A 314 -9.94 -32.21 3.75
C ARG A 314 -9.48 -33.56 3.19
N ASP A 315 -10.28 -34.58 3.42
CA ASP A 315 -10.13 -35.89 2.78
C ASP A 315 -10.65 -35.78 1.34
N TRP A 316 -9.79 -36.14 0.38
CA TRP A 316 -10.12 -36.12 -1.04
C TRP A 316 -10.16 -37.56 -1.54
N ASN A 317 -11.28 -37.93 -2.18
CA ASN A 317 -11.40 -39.24 -2.81
C ASN A 317 -10.39 -39.40 -3.96
N LEU A 318 -10.06 -38.30 -4.65
CA LEU A 318 -9.12 -38.26 -5.77
C LEU A 318 -7.85 -37.47 -5.37
N ILE A 319 -6.80 -38.19 -4.97
CA ILE A 319 -5.52 -37.59 -4.55
C ILE A 319 -4.87 -36.78 -5.69
N SER A 320 -4.99 -37.23 -6.94
CA SER A 320 -4.46 -36.51 -8.09
C SER A 320 -5.13 -35.14 -8.27
N LEU A 321 -6.45 -35.05 -8.07
CA LEU A 321 -7.19 -33.80 -8.12
C LEU A 321 -6.76 -32.84 -7.00
N LYS A 322 -6.52 -33.38 -5.80
CA LYS A 322 -5.96 -32.63 -4.67
C LYS A 322 -4.60 -32.02 -5.03
N LYS A 323 -3.67 -32.83 -5.57
CA LYS A 323 -2.33 -32.37 -6.01
C LYS A 323 -2.43 -31.29 -7.08
N PHE A 324 -3.26 -31.51 -8.12
CA PHE A 324 -3.47 -30.55 -9.19
C PHE A 324 -4.07 -29.22 -8.69
N THR A 325 -5.07 -29.28 -7.82
CA THR A 325 -5.69 -28.09 -7.22
C THR A 325 -4.66 -27.26 -6.44
N PHE A 326 -3.78 -27.91 -5.66
CA PHE A 326 -2.74 -27.19 -4.93
C PHE A 326 -1.66 -26.62 -5.83
N LEU A 327 -1.25 -27.34 -6.88
CA LEU A 327 -0.34 -26.81 -7.88
C LEU A 327 -0.94 -25.55 -8.51
N LEU A 328 -2.20 -25.60 -8.93
CA LEU A 328 -2.91 -24.45 -9.49
C LEU A 328 -2.96 -23.26 -8.53
N LEU A 329 -3.24 -23.50 -7.24
CA LEU A 329 -3.26 -22.43 -6.23
C LEU A 329 -1.88 -21.80 -6.03
N VAL A 330 -0.83 -22.62 -5.94
CA VAL A 330 0.55 -22.13 -5.79
C VAL A 330 0.97 -21.31 -7.00
N LEU A 331 0.72 -21.83 -8.22
CA LEU A 331 1.00 -21.12 -9.46
C LEU A 331 0.19 -19.82 -9.54
N GLY A 332 -1.09 -19.84 -9.21
CA GLY A 332 -1.95 -18.66 -9.21
C GLY A 332 -1.47 -17.56 -8.26
N LEU A 333 -1.03 -17.93 -7.06
CA LEU A 333 -0.44 -16.99 -6.11
C LEU A 333 0.89 -16.43 -6.59
N LEU A 334 1.79 -17.27 -7.12
CA LEU A 334 3.10 -16.85 -7.60
C LEU A 334 3.01 -15.98 -8.86
N PHE A 335 2.24 -16.40 -9.87
CA PHE A 335 2.05 -15.64 -11.10
C PHE A 335 1.43 -14.27 -10.82
N SER A 336 0.44 -14.19 -9.93
CA SER A 336 -0.12 -12.90 -9.52
C SER A 336 0.94 -11.96 -8.91
N THR A 337 1.88 -12.47 -8.10
CA THR A 337 3.01 -11.65 -7.61
C THR A 337 3.95 -11.25 -8.75
N ILE A 338 4.30 -12.17 -9.64
CA ILE A 338 5.25 -11.90 -10.73
C ILE A 338 4.67 -10.85 -11.68
N THR A 339 3.42 -10.99 -12.10
CA THR A 339 2.71 -10.02 -12.93
C THR A 339 2.55 -8.68 -12.23
N TYR A 340 2.41 -8.67 -10.90
CA TYR A 340 2.45 -7.43 -10.14
C TYR A 340 3.83 -6.76 -10.17
N LEU A 341 4.90 -7.52 -9.88
CA LEU A 341 6.28 -7.01 -9.91
C LEU A 341 6.67 -6.48 -11.29
N ASP A 342 6.09 -7.02 -12.37
CA ASP A 342 6.30 -6.50 -13.71
C ASP A 342 5.64 -5.13 -13.92
N ARG A 343 4.41 -4.94 -13.42
CA ARG A 343 3.70 -3.65 -13.48
C ARG A 343 4.28 -2.58 -12.55
N VAL A 344 4.85 -2.97 -11.42
CA VAL A 344 5.48 -2.02 -10.48
C VAL A 344 6.58 -1.18 -11.16
N LYS A 345 7.22 -1.73 -12.20
CA LYS A 345 8.23 -1.04 -13.00
C LYS A 345 7.70 0.17 -13.76
N GLU A 346 6.39 0.20 -14.00
CA GLU A 346 5.66 1.27 -14.68
C GLU A 346 5.10 2.28 -13.65
N ASN A 347 5.09 1.92 -12.36
CA ASN A 347 4.57 2.76 -11.27
C ASN A 347 5.66 3.69 -10.73
N GLY A 348 5.87 4.81 -11.40
CA GLY A 348 6.75 5.89 -10.96
C GLY A 348 7.34 6.67 -12.14
N PRO A 349 8.05 7.77 -11.85
CA PRO A 349 8.66 8.56 -12.90
C PRO A 349 9.81 7.79 -13.57
N THR A 350 9.90 7.92 -14.88
CA THR A 350 11.04 7.51 -15.70
C THR A 350 12.22 8.48 -15.53
N ALA A 351 13.38 8.11 -16.06
CA ALA A 351 14.54 9.02 -16.10
C ALA A 351 14.21 10.28 -16.92
N GLY A 352 13.53 10.13 -18.07
CA GLY A 352 13.02 11.24 -18.87
C GLY A 352 12.05 12.15 -18.12
N ASP A 353 11.14 11.57 -17.31
CA ASP A 353 10.21 12.37 -16.50
C ASP A 353 10.95 13.30 -15.52
N ILE A 354 11.96 12.79 -14.84
CA ILE A 354 12.72 13.53 -13.81
C ILE A 354 13.55 14.63 -14.44
N GLU A 355 14.25 14.30 -15.53
CA GLU A 355 15.07 15.27 -16.25
C GLU A 355 14.19 16.39 -16.84
N SER A 356 13.04 16.06 -17.42
CA SER A 356 12.06 17.04 -17.89
C SER A 356 11.53 17.94 -16.76
N LEU A 357 11.22 17.37 -15.58
CA LEU A 357 10.71 18.14 -14.45
C LEU A 357 11.78 19.01 -13.77
N TYR A 358 13.02 18.54 -13.69
CA TYR A 358 14.15 19.37 -13.28
C TYR A 358 14.43 20.48 -14.30
N TRP A 359 14.33 20.19 -15.59
CA TRP A 359 14.44 21.21 -16.63
C TRP A 359 13.39 22.31 -16.45
N VAL A 360 12.14 21.95 -16.15
CA VAL A 360 11.05 22.89 -15.82
C VAL A 360 11.40 23.77 -14.61
N GLN A 361 11.98 23.17 -13.57
CA GLN A 361 12.40 23.90 -12.37
C GLN A 361 13.44 24.98 -12.69
N GLN A 362 14.39 24.67 -13.59
CA GLN A 362 15.55 25.51 -13.88
C GLN A 362 15.29 26.56 -14.97
N ASN A 363 14.44 26.26 -15.96
CA ASN A 363 14.36 27.04 -17.20
C ASN A 363 13.05 27.83 -17.37
N ILE A 364 11.98 27.50 -16.64
CA ILE A 364 10.71 28.23 -16.72
C ILE A 364 10.56 29.11 -15.47
N PRO A 365 10.12 30.38 -15.58
CA PRO A 365 9.81 31.23 -14.42
C PRO A 365 8.74 30.62 -13.52
N GLN A 366 8.84 30.74 -12.20
CA GLN A 366 7.97 30.05 -11.21
C GLN A 366 6.47 30.46 -11.25
N GLU A 367 6.07 31.27 -12.21
CA GLU A 367 4.69 31.69 -12.39
C GLU A 367 3.84 30.63 -13.12
N GLY A 368 2.63 30.42 -12.60
CA GLY A 368 1.62 29.55 -13.19
C GLY A 368 1.72 28.08 -12.80
N LYS A 369 0.63 27.36 -13.08
CA LYS A 369 0.41 25.96 -12.71
C LYS A 369 0.70 25.02 -13.86
N VAL A 370 0.93 23.76 -13.50
CA VAL A 370 1.09 22.65 -14.44
C VAL A 370 -0.23 21.89 -14.60
N LEU A 371 -0.68 21.69 -15.84
CA LEU A 371 -1.74 20.73 -16.17
C LEU A 371 -1.11 19.38 -16.54
N SER A 372 -1.57 18.33 -15.87
CA SER A 372 -1.23 16.94 -16.16
C SER A 372 -2.32 16.02 -15.58
N LEU A 373 -2.13 14.71 -15.65
CA LEU A 373 -2.96 13.75 -14.93
C LEU A 373 -2.86 13.94 -13.40
N PRO A 374 -3.94 13.71 -12.64
CA PRO A 374 -3.95 13.78 -11.17
C PRO A 374 -2.84 12.93 -10.52
N GLU A 375 -2.52 11.78 -11.10
CA GLU A 375 -1.46 10.87 -10.68
C GLU A 375 -0.06 11.51 -10.70
N ASN A 376 0.18 12.44 -11.62
CA ASN A 376 1.49 13.08 -11.73
C ASN A 376 1.68 14.21 -10.71
N THR A 377 0.64 14.62 -9.97
CA THR A 377 0.67 15.82 -9.12
C THR A 377 1.82 15.84 -8.13
N PHE A 378 2.02 14.77 -7.36
CA PHE A 378 3.06 14.79 -6.32
C PHE A 378 4.48 14.71 -6.89
N ILE A 379 4.65 14.01 -8.01
CA ILE A 379 5.92 13.91 -8.72
C ILE A 379 6.27 15.28 -9.31
N ILE A 380 5.33 15.92 -10.02
CA ILE A 380 5.50 17.27 -10.59
C ILE A 380 5.85 18.26 -9.49
N ASN A 381 5.07 18.31 -8.41
CA ASN A 381 5.31 19.25 -7.31
C ASN A 381 6.70 19.04 -6.67
N TYR A 382 7.11 17.78 -6.47
CA TYR A 382 8.39 17.45 -5.83
C TYR A 382 9.60 17.81 -6.69
N PHE A 383 9.61 17.43 -7.98
CA PHE A 383 10.77 17.64 -8.85
C PHE A 383 10.81 19.03 -9.48
N SER A 384 9.66 19.60 -9.85
CA SER A 384 9.61 20.90 -10.51
C SER A 384 9.44 22.08 -9.54
N GLY A 385 8.97 21.82 -8.32
CA GLY A 385 8.60 22.85 -7.33
C GLY A 385 7.31 23.61 -7.68
N ARG A 386 6.59 23.21 -8.73
CA ARG A 386 5.38 23.90 -9.20
C ARG A 386 4.10 23.27 -8.68
N GLU A 387 3.07 24.09 -8.47
CA GLU A 387 1.73 23.58 -8.20
C GLU A 387 1.07 23.03 -9.48
N THR A 388 0.33 21.93 -9.35
CA THR A 388 -0.57 21.45 -10.40
C THR A 388 -1.97 22.06 -10.31
N LEU A 389 -2.73 21.98 -11.40
CA LEU A 389 -4.17 22.32 -11.39
C LEU A 389 -4.94 21.48 -10.36
N PHE A 390 -4.69 20.17 -10.35
CA PHE A 390 -5.33 19.24 -9.43
C PHE A 390 -4.84 19.43 -7.99
N LYS A 391 -5.77 19.44 -7.03
CA LYS A 391 -5.53 19.46 -5.58
C LYS A 391 -6.29 18.31 -4.93
N GLN A 392 -5.57 17.38 -4.29
CA GLN A 392 -6.11 16.12 -3.75
C GLN A 392 -7.39 16.24 -2.89
N LYS A 393 -7.54 17.33 -2.12
CA LYS A 393 -8.69 17.54 -1.21
C LYS A 393 -9.84 18.32 -1.85
N ASP A 394 -9.73 18.66 -3.13
CA ASP A 394 -10.69 19.50 -3.83
C ASP A 394 -11.29 18.73 -5.02
N SER A 395 -12.50 18.19 -4.83
CA SER A 395 -13.20 17.45 -5.89
C SER A 395 -13.48 18.31 -7.12
N SER A 396 -13.67 19.63 -6.95
CA SER A 396 -13.90 20.53 -8.08
C SER A 396 -12.66 20.63 -8.97
N SER A 397 -11.46 20.59 -8.37
CA SER A 397 -10.20 20.57 -9.11
C SER A 397 -10.00 19.28 -9.92
N LEU A 398 -10.54 18.15 -9.45
CA LEU A 398 -10.51 16.88 -10.17
C LEU A 398 -11.36 16.95 -11.44
N ASP A 399 -12.61 17.37 -11.29
CA ASP A 399 -13.55 17.51 -12.40
C ASP A 399 -13.04 18.51 -13.44
N LEU A 400 -12.48 19.63 -12.98
CA LEU A 400 -11.86 20.64 -13.83
C LEU A 400 -10.64 20.10 -14.59
N THR A 401 -9.78 19.32 -13.92
CA THR A 401 -8.61 18.69 -14.54
C THR A 401 -9.05 17.74 -15.65
N TYR A 402 -10.02 16.85 -15.38
CA TYR A 402 -10.54 15.95 -16.42
C TYR A 402 -11.25 16.69 -17.54
N LYS A 403 -11.98 17.78 -17.24
CA LYS A 403 -12.58 18.64 -18.26
C LYS A 403 -11.51 19.25 -19.17
N ALA A 404 -10.40 19.74 -18.62
CA ALA A 404 -9.28 20.26 -19.41
C ALA A 404 -8.63 19.16 -20.28
N LEU A 405 -8.36 17.99 -19.71
CA LEU A 405 -7.76 16.85 -20.43
C LEU A 405 -8.67 16.31 -21.55
N ALA A 406 -9.99 16.34 -21.35
CA ALA A 406 -10.99 15.87 -22.30
C ALA A 406 -11.50 16.93 -23.28
N SER A 407 -11.03 18.18 -23.18
CA SER A 407 -11.49 19.28 -24.04
C SER A 407 -11.21 18.97 -25.51
N LEU A 408 -12.22 19.13 -26.37
CA LEU A 408 -12.11 18.82 -27.81
C LEU A 408 -11.74 20.06 -28.64
N TYR A 409 -12.01 21.25 -28.11
CA TYR A 409 -11.83 22.52 -28.81
C TYR A 409 -11.03 23.52 -27.96
N ILE A 410 -10.27 24.39 -28.64
CA ILE A 410 -9.54 25.50 -27.97
C ILE A 410 -10.48 26.46 -27.23
N THR A 411 -11.72 26.62 -27.70
CA THR A 411 -12.75 27.44 -27.05
C THR A 411 -13.20 26.89 -25.70
N GLU A 412 -12.96 25.60 -25.44
CA GLU A 412 -13.23 24.96 -24.14
C GLU A 412 -11.98 24.98 -23.26
N LEU A 413 -10.82 24.68 -23.86
CA LEU A 413 -9.56 24.53 -23.13
C LEU A 413 -8.97 25.87 -22.67
N PHE A 414 -8.87 26.87 -23.56
CA PHE A 414 -8.17 28.13 -23.25
C PHE A 414 -8.78 28.89 -22.08
N PRO A 415 -10.11 29.02 -21.94
CA PRO A 415 -10.69 29.64 -20.75
C PRO A 415 -10.25 28.96 -19.45
N ILE A 416 -10.17 27.62 -19.43
CA ILE A 416 -9.71 26.87 -18.25
C ILE A 416 -8.24 27.18 -17.96
N LEU A 417 -7.39 27.22 -19.00
CA LEU A 417 -5.97 27.52 -18.84
C LEU A 417 -5.75 28.95 -18.33
N GLU A 418 -6.46 29.92 -18.88
CA GLU A 418 -6.34 31.33 -18.53
C GLU A 418 -6.90 31.64 -17.13
N GLU A 419 -8.12 31.17 -16.83
CA GLU A 419 -8.80 31.39 -15.55
C GLU A 419 -8.01 30.80 -14.36
N HIS A 420 -7.39 29.63 -14.57
CA HIS A 420 -6.66 28.93 -13.51
C HIS A 420 -5.15 29.17 -13.53
N ASN A 421 -4.67 30.10 -14.36
CA ASN A 421 -3.27 30.48 -14.53
C ASN A 421 -2.36 29.27 -14.82
N ILE A 422 -2.78 28.42 -15.76
CA ILE A 422 -2.02 27.25 -16.22
C ILE A 422 -1.09 27.71 -17.33
N SER A 423 0.22 27.64 -17.09
CA SER A 423 1.25 28.06 -18.04
C SER A 423 1.97 26.88 -18.69
N ILE A 424 1.89 25.69 -18.08
CA ILE A 424 2.64 24.50 -18.49
C ILE A 424 1.69 23.32 -18.63
N ILE A 425 1.88 22.53 -19.68
CA ILE A 425 1.24 21.23 -19.85
C ILE A 425 2.35 20.18 -19.87
N TYR A 426 2.29 19.26 -18.91
CA TYR A 426 3.22 18.15 -18.79
C TYR A 426 2.57 16.87 -19.30
N VAL A 427 3.20 16.26 -20.31
CA VAL A 427 2.71 15.04 -20.97
C VAL A 427 3.76 13.95 -20.85
N ASN A 428 3.44 12.86 -20.15
CA ASN A 428 4.32 11.68 -20.05
C ASN A 428 3.84 10.54 -20.95
N LYS A 429 4.57 9.42 -20.94
CA LYS A 429 4.23 8.19 -21.69
C LYS A 429 2.79 7.74 -21.47
N TYR A 430 2.39 7.62 -20.20
CA TYR A 430 1.07 7.10 -19.83
C TYR A 430 -0.05 8.00 -20.37
N MET A 431 0.11 9.33 -20.31
CA MET A 431 -0.83 10.27 -20.95
C MET A 431 -0.97 10.04 -22.45
N LYS A 432 0.15 9.78 -23.15
CA LYS A 432 0.14 9.50 -24.61
C LYS A 432 -0.54 8.19 -24.97
N GLU A 433 -0.61 7.23 -24.05
CA GLU A 433 -1.26 5.93 -24.23
C GLU A 433 -2.77 5.99 -23.98
N ILE A 434 -3.21 6.74 -22.96
CA ILE A 434 -4.63 6.80 -22.57
C ILE A 434 -5.41 7.90 -23.27
N LEU A 435 -4.77 9.01 -23.65
CA LEU A 435 -5.43 10.12 -24.33
C LEU A 435 -5.47 9.87 -25.84
N PRO A 436 -6.58 10.23 -26.52
CA PRO A 436 -6.67 10.10 -27.97
C PRO A 436 -5.64 10.99 -28.67
N LYS A 437 -4.96 10.46 -29.70
CA LYS A 437 -3.90 11.19 -30.43
C LYS A 437 -4.45 12.17 -31.48
N GLU A 438 -5.57 11.80 -32.11
CA GLU A 438 -6.16 12.55 -33.23
C GLU A 438 -7.28 13.51 -32.79
N GLN A 439 -7.59 13.57 -31.50
CA GLN A 439 -8.58 14.48 -30.93
C GLN A 439 -8.22 14.80 -29.47
N GLY A 440 -8.90 15.76 -28.86
CA GLY A 440 -8.65 16.10 -27.45
C GLY A 440 -7.35 16.85 -27.20
N LEU A 441 -6.86 16.85 -25.94
CA LEU A 441 -5.70 17.64 -25.52
C LEU A 441 -4.46 17.44 -26.39
N LEU A 442 -4.08 16.18 -26.69
CA LEU A 442 -2.86 15.90 -27.47
C LEU A 442 -2.92 16.48 -28.88
N PHE A 443 -4.11 16.50 -29.48
CA PHE A 443 -4.34 17.15 -30.76
C PHE A 443 -4.29 18.68 -30.62
N LEU A 444 -4.91 19.23 -29.58
CA LEU A 444 -4.96 20.67 -29.31
C LEU A 444 -3.57 21.28 -29.07
N LEU A 445 -2.61 20.51 -28.55
CA LEU A 445 -1.21 20.94 -28.38
C LEU A 445 -0.51 21.34 -29.70
N LYS A 446 -1.07 20.97 -30.86
CA LYS A 446 -0.58 21.42 -32.17
C LYS A 446 -0.95 22.88 -32.50
N ASN A 447 -1.77 23.53 -31.67
CA ASN A 447 -2.14 24.93 -31.86
C ASN A 447 -0.95 25.88 -31.59
N GLU A 448 -0.90 27.01 -32.30
CA GLU A 448 0.19 28.00 -32.24
C GLU A 448 0.46 28.62 -30.86
N ARG A 449 -0.54 28.61 -29.95
CA ARG A 449 -0.37 29.11 -28.58
C ARG A 449 0.38 28.13 -27.68
N PHE A 450 0.55 26.88 -28.10
CA PHE A 450 1.38 25.91 -27.39
C PHE A 450 2.75 25.80 -28.06
N LYS A 451 3.80 25.86 -27.24
CA LYS A 451 5.17 25.66 -27.70
C LYS A 451 5.79 24.50 -26.94
N LEU A 452 6.24 23.46 -27.65
CA LEU A 452 7.07 22.42 -27.07
C LEU A 452 8.43 23.03 -26.74
N VAL A 453 8.74 23.17 -25.46
CA VAL A 453 9.98 23.81 -25.00
C VAL A 453 11.04 22.81 -24.58
N HIS A 454 10.63 21.58 -24.24
CA HIS A 454 11.53 20.50 -23.87
C HIS A 454 10.86 19.14 -24.10
N SER A 455 11.65 18.16 -24.54
CA SER A 455 11.23 16.77 -24.69
C SER A 455 12.42 15.85 -24.46
N ASN A 456 12.21 14.84 -23.62
CA ASN A 456 13.17 13.77 -23.41
C ASN A 456 12.45 12.43 -23.24
N GLU A 457 12.94 11.41 -23.94
CA GLU A 457 12.31 10.09 -24.04
C GLU A 457 10.80 10.20 -24.38
N ASP A 458 9.94 9.75 -23.47
CA ASP A 458 8.49 9.77 -23.62
C ASP A 458 7.82 10.98 -22.93
N SER A 459 8.61 11.91 -22.37
CA SER A 459 8.14 13.05 -21.59
C SER A 459 8.29 14.36 -22.37
N GLU A 460 7.25 15.20 -22.31
CA GLU A 460 7.16 16.46 -23.04
C GLU A 460 6.65 17.59 -22.13
N VAL A 461 7.24 18.77 -22.31
CA VAL A 461 6.89 20.00 -21.61
C VAL A 461 6.45 21.03 -22.64
N TRP A 462 5.18 21.42 -22.55
CA TRP A 462 4.56 22.41 -23.41
C TRP A 462 4.25 23.68 -22.63
N VAL A 463 4.56 24.85 -23.19
CA VAL A 463 4.23 26.16 -22.60
C VAL A 463 3.05 26.76 -23.34
N PHE A 464 2.08 27.28 -22.59
CA PHE A 464 0.91 27.99 -23.10
C PHE A 464 1.14 29.50 -23.05
N GLY A 465 1.12 30.15 -24.22
CA GLY A 465 1.19 31.60 -24.35
C GLY A 465 -0.16 32.27 -24.12
N LYS A 466 -0.18 33.40 -23.40
CA LYS A 466 -1.37 34.26 -23.31
C LYS A 466 -1.62 34.94 -24.67
N ALA A 467 -2.88 35.17 -25.02
CA ALA A 467 -3.20 36.00 -26.17
C ALA A 467 -2.81 37.44 -25.83
N ASP A 468 -2.01 38.06 -26.68
CA ASP A 468 -1.62 39.47 -26.59
C ASP A 468 -2.80 40.39 -26.92
#